data_AF-A0AAE9P9L4-F1
#
_entry.id   AF-A0AAE9P9L4-F1
#
_cell.length_a   1.000
_cell.length_b   1.000
_cell.length_c   1.000
_cell.angle_alpha   90.00
_cell.angle_beta   90.00
_cell.angle_gamma   90.00
#
_symmetry.space_group_name_H-M   'P 1'
#
loop_
_entity.id
_entity.type
_entity.pdbx_description
1 polymer ?
#
loop_
_entity_poly.entity_id
_entity_poly.type
_entity_poly.pdbx_seq_one_letter_code
_entity_poly.pdbx_strand_id
1 'polypeptide(L)'
;MQYNVLEQLIKSLSALFPEKEREIVAVDLHDIYESAERFEKILENIMDSQHSKEDLIDALIEVEIELDHINWHYKSLKKKLKILMKD
;
A
#
# COMPACT_ATOMS: atom_id res chain seq x y z
N MET A 1 13.81 -15.79 -8.50
CA MET A 1 12.34 -15.77 -8.62
C MET A 1 11.86 -14.60 -7.80
N GLN A 2 11.41 -13.53 -8.45
CA GLN A 2 10.68 -12.47 -7.76
C GLN A 2 9.31 -13.09 -7.49
N TYR A 3 9.07 -13.51 -6.25
CA TYR A 3 7.77 -14.04 -5.89
C TYR A 3 6.75 -12.92 -6.08
N ASN A 4 5.66 -13.21 -6.77
CA ASN A 4 4.53 -12.30 -6.89
C ASN A 4 3.95 -12.09 -5.48
N VAL A 5 4.22 -10.92 -4.88
CA VAL A 5 3.82 -10.58 -3.50
C VAL A 5 2.31 -10.77 -3.34
N LEU A 6 1.53 -10.44 -4.38
CA LEU A 6 0.09 -10.66 -4.41
C LEU A 6 -0.28 -12.16 -4.27
N GLU A 7 0.39 -13.06 -4.99
CA GLU A 7 0.13 -14.50 -4.87
C GLU A 7 0.47 -15.04 -3.48
N GLN A 8 1.53 -14.54 -2.86
CA GLN A 8 1.88 -14.90 -1.49
C GLN A 8 0.83 -14.40 -0.49
N LEU A 9 0.32 -13.18 -0.67
CA LEU A 9 -0.76 -12.62 0.13
C LEU A 9 -2.04 -13.44 -0.03
N ILE A 10 -2.45 -13.74 -1.26
CA ILE A 10 -3.62 -14.60 -1.55
C ILE A 10 -3.47 -15.94 -0.83
N LYS A 11 -2.32 -16.61 -0.97
CA LYS A 11 -2.07 -17.90 -0.32
C LYS A 11 -2.11 -17.81 1.20
N SER A 12 -1.57 -16.75 1.80
CA SER A 12 -1.56 -16.58 3.25
C SER A 12 -2.96 -16.28 3.81
N LEU A 13 -3.77 -15.56 3.05
CA LEU A 13 -5.13 -15.17 3.43
C LEU A 13 -6.18 -16.27 3.18
N SER A 14 -5.83 -17.35 2.47
CA SER A 14 -6.76 -18.44 2.16
C SER A 14 -7.30 -19.17 3.39
N ALA A 15 -6.59 -19.11 4.52
CA ALA A 15 -7.06 -19.69 5.78
C ALA A 15 -8.08 -18.81 6.52
N LEU A 16 -8.19 -17.52 6.14
CA LEU A 16 -8.96 -16.52 6.88
C LEU A 16 -10.18 -16.00 6.10
N PHE A 17 -10.15 -16.11 4.77
CA PHE A 17 -11.18 -15.51 3.90
C PHE A 17 -11.67 -16.48 2.82
N PRO A 18 -12.96 -16.41 2.45
CA PRO A 18 -13.45 -16.95 1.19
C PRO A 18 -12.75 -16.29 0.00
N GLU A 19 -12.77 -16.96 -1.16
CA GLU A 19 -12.02 -16.56 -2.35
C GLU A 19 -12.19 -15.09 -2.76
N LYS A 20 -13.44 -14.59 -2.80
CA LYS A 20 -13.73 -13.21 -3.22
C LYS A 20 -13.18 -12.18 -2.24
N GLU A 21 -13.37 -12.38 -0.94
CA GLU A 21 -12.90 -11.48 0.10
C GLU A 21 -11.38 -11.53 0.23
N ARG A 22 -10.79 -12.72 0.05
CA ARG A 22 -9.35 -12.97 0.03
C ARG A 22 -8.65 -12.15 -1.04
N GLU A 23 -9.16 -12.18 -2.27
CA GLU A 23 -8.59 -11.42 -3.38
C GLU A 23 -8.62 -9.92 -3.09
N ILE A 24 -9.75 -9.40 -2.61
CA ILE A 24 -9.88 -7.97 -2.28
C ILE A 24 -8.88 -7.55 -1.19
N VAL A 25 -8.79 -8.35 -0.11
CA VAL A 25 -7.84 -8.06 0.98
C VAL A 25 -6.39 -8.18 0.52
N ALA A 26 -6.08 -9.15 -0.33
CA ALA A 26 -4.74 -9.32 -0.87
C ALA A 26 -4.34 -8.15 -1.77
N VAL A 27 -5.25 -7.67 -2.61
CA VAL A 27 -5.04 -6.48 -3.46
C VAL A 27 -4.84 -5.24 -2.60
N ASP A 28 -5.72 -4.97 -1.63
CA ASP A 28 -5.56 -3.81 -0.74
C ASP A 28 -4.22 -3.82 -0.01
N LEU A 29 -3.76 -4.98 0.47
CA LEU A 29 -2.46 -5.12 1.13
C LEU A 29 -1.28 -4.94 0.17
N HIS A 30 -1.41 -5.44 -1.05
CA HIS A 30 -0.41 -5.30 -2.10
C HIS A 30 -0.25 -3.84 -2.53
N ASP A 31 -1.36 -3.13 -2.75
CA ASP A 31 -1.35 -1.71 -3.13
C ASP A 31 -0.76 -0.83 -2.02
N ILE A 32 -1.06 -1.14 -0.75
CA ILE A 32 -0.40 -0.50 0.40
C ILE A 32 1.11 -0.74 0.38
N TYR A 33 1.54 -1.99 0.13
CA TYR A 33 2.96 -2.35 0.07
C TYR A 33 3.69 -1.57 -1.04
N GLU A 34 3.16 -1.58 -2.27
CA GLU A 34 3.79 -0.88 -3.38
C GLU A 34 3.86 0.63 -3.16
N SER A 35 2.78 1.22 -2.62
CA SER A 35 2.73 2.65 -2.34
C SER A 35 3.69 3.04 -1.21
N ALA A 36 3.88 2.17 -0.22
CA ALA A 36 4.88 2.37 0.82
C ALA A 36 6.31 2.32 0.25
N GLU A 37 6.62 1.40 -0.68
CA GLU A 37 7.92 1.37 -1.37
C GLU A 37 8.16 2.62 -2.22
N ARG A 38 7.11 3.15 -2.88
CA ARG A 38 7.21 4.42 -3.63
C ARG A 38 7.44 5.60 -2.69
N PHE A 39 6.66 5.69 -1.61
CA PHE A 39 6.81 6.70 -0.58
C PHE A 39 8.22 6.71 0.02
N GLU A 40 8.78 5.54 0.35
CA GLU A 40 10.15 5.43 0.87
C GLU A 40 11.18 5.99 -0.12
N LYS A 41 11.07 5.63 -1.40
CA LYS A 41 11.97 6.16 -2.45
C LYS A 41 11.86 7.68 -2.61
N ILE A 42 10.67 8.25 -2.48
CA ILE A 42 10.49 9.71 -2.55
C ILE A 42 11.17 10.37 -1.35
N LEU A 43 11.08 9.79 -0.15
CA LEU A 43 11.79 10.29 1.03
C LEU A 43 13.31 10.19 0.87
N GLU A 44 13.82 9.07 0.37
CA GLU A 44 15.24 8.90 0.05
C GLU A 44 15.70 9.98 -0.93
N ASN A 45 14.93 10.21 -2.00
CA ASN A 45 15.20 11.28 -2.94
C ASN A 45 15.24 12.64 -2.22
N ILE A 46 14.23 13.01 -1.42
CA ILE A 46 14.19 14.29 -0.69
C ILE A 46 15.43 14.49 0.20
N MET A 47 15.95 13.42 0.79
CA MET A 47 17.13 13.47 1.66
C MET A 47 18.44 13.72 0.90
N ASP A 48 18.46 13.52 -0.42
CA ASP A 48 19.63 13.83 -1.25
C ASP A 48 19.85 15.35 -1.36
N SER A 49 21.11 15.77 -1.29
CA SER A 49 21.49 17.17 -1.08
C SER A 49 21.37 18.11 -2.30
N GLN A 50 20.70 17.72 -3.38
CA GLN A 50 20.69 18.46 -4.66
C GLN A 50 19.30 18.78 -5.23
N HIS A 51 18.38 19.28 -4.41
CA HIS A 51 17.06 19.70 -4.91
C HIS A 51 16.91 21.20 -5.02
N SER A 52 16.29 21.66 -6.10
CA SER A 52 15.73 23.01 -6.15
C SER A 52 14.49 23.09 -5.26
N LYS A 53 14.00 24.32 -5.03
CA LYS A 53 12.75 24.52 -4.30
C LYS A 53 11.54 23.90 -5.03
N GLU A 54 11.54 23.94 -6.36
CA GLU A 54 10.47 23.37 -7.17
C GLU A 54 10.47 21.84 -7.07
N ASP A 55 11.65 21.21 -7.19
CA ASP A 55 11.80 19.75 -7.05
C ASP A 55 11.30 19.26 -5.67
N LEU A 56 11.60 20.00 -4.59
CA LEU A 56 11.11 19.68 -3.25
C LEU A 56 9.59 19.81 -3.13
N ILE A 57 8.97 20.80 -3.78
CA ILE A 57 7.52 20.97 -3.77
C ILE A 57 6.86 19.80 -4.50
N ASP A 58 7.38 19.42 -5.67
CA ASP A 58 6.86 18.31 -6.45
C ASP A 58 6.98 16.98 -5.68
N ALA A 59 8.13 16.73 -5.04
CA ALA A 59 8.32 15.54 -4.21
C ALA A 59 7.36 15.50 -3.00
N LEU A 60 7.04 16.65 -2.39
CA LEU A 60 6.05 16.71 -1.31
C LEU A 60 4.62 16.45 -1.81
N ILE A 61 4.28 16.85 -3.03
CA ILE A 61 3.00 16.53 -3.67
C ILE A 61 2.92 15.02 -3.93
N GLU A 62 3.99 14.40 -4.43
CA GLU A 62 4.03 12.95 -4.63
C GLU A 62 3.89 12.18 -3.30
N VAL A 63 4.51 12.66 -2.23
CA VAL A 63 4.31 12.13 -0.87
C VAL A 63 2.84 12.17 -0.47
N GLU A 64 2.15 13.31 -0.68
CA GLU A 64 0.72 13.43 -0.36
C GLU A 64 -0.12 12.40 -1.14
N ILE A 65 0.17 12.22 -2.43
CA ILE A 65 -0.53 11.28 -3.30
C ILE A 65 -0.37 9.83 -2.81
N GLU A 66 0.85 9.38 -2.51
CA GLU A 66 1.09 8.01 -2.04
C GLU A 66 0.47 7.78 -0.64
N LEU A 67 0.53 8.77 0.25
CA LEU A 67 -0.11 8.68 1.57
C LEU A 67 -1.64 8.59 1.46
N ASP A 68 -2.26 9.33 0.54
CA ASP A 68 -3.69 9.24 0.29
C ASP A 68 -4.08 7.89 -0.32
N HIS A 69 -3.26 7.35 -1.22
CA HIS A 69 -3.43 6.02 -1.79
C HIS A 69 -3.40 4.94 -0.69
N ILE A 70 -2.37 4.95 0.16
CA ILE A 70 -2.25 4.04 1.31
C ILE A 70 -3.47 4.14 2.23
N ASN A 71 -3.89 5.37 2.55
CA ASN A 71 -5.03 5.61 3.43
C ASN A 71 -6.35 5.09 2.83
N TRP A 72 -6.53 5.20 1.51
CA TRP A 72 -7.70 4.68 0.81
C TRP A 72 -7.80 3.16 0.93
N HIS A 73 -6.73 2.44 0.58
CA HIS A 73 -6.67 0.98 0.69
C HIS A 73 -6.77 0.51 2.14
N TYR A 74 -6.13 1.21 3.09
CA TYR A 74 -6.27 0.91 4.51
C TYR A 74 -7.72 1.01 4.99
N LYS A 75 -8.47 2.03 4.55
CA LYS A 75 -9.90 2.16 4.86
C LYS A 75 -10.72 1.02 4.25
N SER A 76 -10.42 0.58 3.03
CA SER A 76 -11.04 -0.58 2.40
C SER A 76 -10.77 -1.86 3.21
N LEU A 77 -9.49 -2.15 3.46
CA LEU A 77 -9.01 -3.29 4.26
C LEU A 77 -9.69 -3.34 5.63
N LYS A 78 -9.70 -2.20 6.35
CA LYS A 78 -10.32 -2.10 7.68
C LYS A 78 -11.81 -2.41 7.66
N LYS A 79 -12.54 -2.03 6.62
CA LYS A 79 -13.96 -2.38 6.46
C LYS A 79 -14.14 -3.89 6.30
N LYS A 80 -13.26 -4.55 5.53
CA LYS A 80 -13.29 -6.00 5.31
C LYS A 80 -12.94 -6.78 6.58
N LEU A 81 -11.87 -6.39 7.28
CA LEU A 81 -11.48 -7.02 8.55
C LEU A 81 -12.57 -6.90 9.63
N LYS A 82 -13.26 -5.77 9.69
CA LYS A 82 -14.40 -5.60 10.61
C LYS A 82 -15.56 -6.56 10.35
N ILE A 83 -15.72 -7.08 9.14
CA ILE A 83 -16.74 -8.10 8.86
C ILE A 83 -16.34 -9.43 9.50
N LEU A 84 -15.06 -9.78 9.46
CA LEU A 84 -14.54 -10.99 10.11
C LEU A 84 -14.61 -10.93 11.63
N MET A 85 -14.41 -9.76 12.23
CA MET A 85 -14.40 -9.61 13.70
C MET A 85 -15.80 -9.53 14.34
N LYS A 86 -16.87 -9.70 13.56
CA LYS A 86 -18.26 -9.64 14.03
C LYS A 86 -18.85 -11.02 14.35
N ASP A 87 -18.03 -11.88 14.94
CA ASP A 87 -18.51 -13.07 15.67
C ASP A 87 -19.46 -12.65 16.80
#